data_AF-A0A3C2C490-F1
#
_entry.id   AF-A0A3C2C490-F1
#
_cell.length_a   1.000
_cell.length_b   1.000
_cell.length_c   1.000
_cell.angle_alpha   90.00
_cell.angle_beta   90.00
_cell.angle_gamma   90.00
#
_symmetry.space_group_name_H-M   'P 1'
#
loop_
_entity.id
_entity.type
_entity.pdbx_description
1 polymer ?
#
loop_
_entity_poly.entity_id
_entity_poly.type
_entity_poly.pdbx_seq_one_letter_code
_entity_poly.pdbx_strand_id
1 'polypeptide(L)'
;MSNTNNKNELLVPAAASKLDVFKYEIADELGYALRIKQPKTTPQNWNRVMDTMKYEIAQELGFTPHIKNGYWGELSSRSCGAVGGRIGGKIGGNMVRQMIRFAQENMAKQ
;
A
#
# COMPACT_ATOMS: atom_id res chain seq x y z
N MET A 1 -21.18 -9.98 -28.84
CA MET A 1 -19.85 -10.24 -28.25
C MET A 1 -19.89 -9.75 -26.81
N SER A 2 -19.89 -10.65 -25.84
CA SER A 2 -20.01 -10.30 -24.41
C SER A 2 -18.68 -9.74 -23.90
N ASN A 3 -18.70 -8.48 -23.51
CA ASN A 3 -17.58 -7.82 -22.86
C ASN A 3 -17.59 -8.22 -21.37
N THR A 4 -16.82 -9.25 -21.02
CA THR A 4 -16.67 -9.72 -19.63
C THR A 4 -15.89 -8.67 -18.84
N ASN A 5 -16.59 -7.64 -18.38
CA ASN A 5 -16.06 -6.61 -17.50
C ASN A 5 -15.75 -7.26 -16.15
N ASN A 6 -14.47 -7.59 -15.93
CA ASN A 6 -13.96 -8.06 -14.66
C ASN A 6 -14.18 -6.95 -13.61
N LYS A 7 -15.29 -7.02 -12.87
CA LYS A 7 -15.59 -6.06 -11.81
C LYS A 7 -14.84 -6.52 -10.57
N ASN A 8 -13.75 -5.82 -10.25
CA ASN A 8 -13.05 -5.92 -8.97
C ASN A 8 -13.92 -5.35 -7.83
N GLU A 9 -15.14 -5.86 -7.69
CA GLU A 9 -16.10 -5.43 -6.70
C GLU A 9 -15.89 -6.26 -5.44
N LEU A 10 -15.79 -5.59 -4.29
CA LEU A 10 -15.68 -6.29 -3.02
C LEU A 10 -16.95 -7.10 -2.78
N LEU A 11 -16.79 -8.33 -2.32
CA LEU A 11 -17.92 -9.19 -1.91
C LEU A 11 -18.84 -8.47 -0.91
N VAL A 12 -18.25 -7.64 -0.05
CA VAL A 12 -18.95 -6.76 0.89
C VAL A 12 -18.59 -5.32 0.55
N PRO A 13 -19.39 -4.62 -0.28
CA PRO A 13 -19.08 -3.25 -0.71
C PRO A 13 -18.93 -2.26 0.46
N ALA A 14 -19.71 -2.45 1.52
CA ALA A 14 -19.65 -1.64 2.74
C ALA A 14 -18.29 -1.72 3.46
N ALA A 15 -17.49 -2.76 3.22
CA ALA A 15 -16.18 -2.93 3.82
C ALA A 15 -15.10 -2.02 3.20
N ALA A 16 -15.34 -1.44 2.01
CA ALA A 16 -14.35 -0.64 1.28
C ALA A 16 -13.73 0.46 2.16
N SER A 17 -14.58 1.27 2.80
CA SER A 17 -14.15 2.39 3.63
C SER A 17 -13.35 1.93 4.86
N LYS A 18 -13.72 0.79 5.46
CA LYS A 18 -13.00 0.22 6.61
C LYS A 18 -11.65 -0.36 6.21
N LEU A 19 -11.53 -0.97 5.05
CA LEU A 19 -10.26 -1.46 4.52
C LEU A 19 -9.28 -0.32 4.22
N ASP A 20 -9.78 0.83 3.75
CA ASP A 20 -8.93 2.01 3.56
C ASP A 20 -8.44 2.58 4.89
N VAL A 21 -9.31 2.69 5.90
CA VAL A 21 -8.87 3.08 7.25
C VAL A 21 -7.80 2.12 7.76
N PHE A 22 -8.03 0.81 7.63
CA PHE A 22 -7.10 -0.21 8.09
C PHE A 22 -5.76 -0.15 7.36
N LYS A 23 -5.76 0.17 6.06
CA LYS A 23 -4.53 0.41 5.28
C LYS A 23 -3.69 1.54 5.87
N TYR A 24 -4.32 2.63 6.32
CA TYR A 24 -3.60 3.74 6.97
C TYR A 24 -3.06 3.35 8.34
N GLU A 25 -3.82 2.58 9.12
CA GLU A 25 -3.38 2.05 10.42
C GLU A 25 -2.14 1.15 10.25
N ILE A 26 -2.16 0.23 9.30
CA ILE A 26 -1.00 -0.63 9.02
C ILE A 26 0.20 0.19 8.52
N ALA A 27 -0.02 1.18 7.66
CA ALA A 27 1.07 2.05 7.22
C ALA A 27 1.67 2.85 8.39
N ASP A 28 0.84 3.23 9.36
CA ASP A 28 1.26 3.89 10.58
C ASP A 28 2.10 2.98 11.49
N GLU A 29 1.65 1.75 11.71
CA GLU A 29 2.40 0.71 12.44
C GLU A 29 3.76 0.41 11.80
N LEU A 30 3.83 0.47 10.47
CA LEU A 30 5.08 0.33 9.71
C LEU A 30 5.99 1.57 9.77
N GLY A 31 5.56 2.63 10.45
CA GLY A 31 6.33 3.85 10.65
C GLY A 31 6.42 4.73 9.41
N TYR A 32 5.52 4.58 8.44
CA TYR A 32 5.60 5.34 7.18
C TYR A 32 5.34 6.84 7.39
N ALA A 33 4.49 7.22 8.35
CA ALA A 33 4.24 8.61 8.71
C ALA A 33 5.53 9.33 9.18
N LEU A 34 6.41 8.61 9.88
CA LEU A 34 7.64 9.16 10.43
C LEU A 34 8.62 9.60 9.32
N ARG A 35 8.54 8.98 8.14
CA ARG A 35 9.36 9.34 6.96
C ARG A 35 9.08 10.77 6.49
N ILE A 36 7.85 11.24 6.66
CA ILE A 36 7.45 12.60 6.32
C ILE A 36 7.43 13.53 7.55
N LYS A 37 8.02 13.09 8.67
CA LYS A 37 8.03 13.81 9.96
C LYS A 37 6.62 14.13 10.48
N GLN A 38 5.66 13.26 10.21
CA GLN A 38 4.30 13.36 10.72
C GLN A 38 4.06 12.28 11.77
N PRO A 39 3.19 12.54 12.76
CA PRO A 39 2.92 11.60 13.85
C PRO A 39 2.05 10.43 13.40
N LYS A 40 1.20 10.62 12.39
CA LYS A 40 0.24 9.62 11.94
C LYS A 40 -0.01 9.66 10.43
N THR A 41 -0.27 8.49 9.84
CA THR A 41 -0.75 8.36 8.45
C THR A 41 -2.25 8.69 8.37
N THR A 42 -2.63 9.61 7.50
CA THR A 42 -4.02 10.03 7.27
C THR A 42 -4.34 10.10 5.78
N PRO A 43 -5.63 10.12 5.38
CA PRO A 43 -6.00 10.30 3.97
C PRO A 43 -5.40 11.56 3.34
N GLN A 44 -5.24 12.64 4.13
CA GLN A 44 -4.75 13.93 3.66
C GLN A 44 -3.25 13.92 3.35
N ASN A 45 -2.45 13.14 4.10
CA ASN A 45 -1.01 13.06 3.90
C ASN A 45 -0.56 11.82 3.12
N TRP A 46 -1.48 10.91 2.79
CA TRP A 46 -1.20 9.64 2.14
C TRP A 46 -0.36 9.74 0.88
N ASN A 47 -0.69 10.68 -0.02
CA ASN A 47 0.07 10.88 -1.26
C ASN A 47 1.53 11.24 -0.96
N ARG A 48 1.75 12.09 0.03
CA ARG A 48 3.09 12.49 0.46
C ARG A 48 3.85 11.31 1.08
N VAL A 49 3.20 10.52 1.94
CA VAL A 49 3.77 9.29 2.51
C VAL A 49 4.20 8.35 1.39
N MET A 50 3.29 8.08 0.44
CA MET A 50 3.56 7.17 -0.67
C MET A 50 4.69 7.67 -1.56
N ASP A 51 4.74 8.96 -1.87
CA ASP A 51 5.80 9.50 -2.72
C ASP A 51 7.16 9.42 -2.03
N THR A 52 7.26 9.78 -0.75
CA THR A 52 8.49 9.59 0.02
C THR A 52 8.92 8.12 0.02
N MET A 53 8.01 7.19 0.31
CA MET A 53 8.31 5.76 0.30
C MET A 53 8.76 5.26 -1.09
N LYS A 54 8.14 5.73 -2.18
CA LYS A 54 8.55 5.37 -3.54
C LYS A 54 9.99 5.78 -3.82
N TYR A 55 10.36 7.02 -3.49
CA TYR A 55 11.72 7.50 -3.73
C TYR A 55 12.75 6.83 -2.83
N GLU A 56 12.43 6.60 -1.55
CA GLU A 56 13.31 5.86 -0.64
C GLU A 56 13.59 4.44 -1.16
N ILE A 57 12.55 3.72 -1.58
CA ILE A 57 12.71 2.35 -2.09
C ILE A 57 13.38 2.34 -3.47
N ALA A 58 13.11 3.30 -4.34
CA ALA A 58 13.83 3.42 -5.60
C ALA A 58 15.32 3.69 -5.37
N GLN A 59 15.67 4.48 -4.35
CA GLN A 59 17.06 4.69 -3.94
C GLN A 59 17.69 3.40 -3.42
N GLU A 60 17.01 2.66 -2.54
CA GLU A 60 17.47 1.35 -2.06
C GLU A 60 17.67 0.33 -3.20
N LEU A 61 16.87 0.42 -4.25
CA LEU A 61 16.93 -0.45 -5.43
C LEU A 61 17.88 0.06 -6.53
N GLY A 62 18.47 1.25 -6.37
CA GLY A 62 19.36 1.84 -7.36
C GLY A 62 18.67 2.38 -8.62
N PHE A 63 17.37 2.63 -8.57
CA PHE A 63 16.59 3.15 -9.70
C PHE A 63 16.56 4.68 -9.81
N THR A 64 17.02 5.40 -8.78
CA THR A 64 17.02 6.88 -8.73
C THR A 64 17.60 7.56 -9.99
N PRO A 65 18.72 7.10 -10.60
CA PRO A 65 19.28 7.74 -11.79
C PRO A 65 18.36 7.75 -13.01
N HIS A 66 17.37 6.83 -13.04
CA HIS A 66 16.42 6.68 -14.14
C HIS A 66 15.10 7.43 -13.91
N ILE A 67 14.96 8.12 -12.77
CA ILE A 67 13.79 8.94 -12.46
C ILE A 67 14.13 10.39 -12.76
N LYS A 68 13.79 10.86 -13.97
CA LYS A 68 14.11 12.21 -14.43
C LYS A 68 13.00 13.18 -14.09
N ASN A 69 13.28 14.22 -13.31
CA ASN A 69 12.29 15.23 -12.89
C ASN A 69 11.01 14.62 -12.28
N GLY A 70 11.15 13.50 -11.58
CA GLY A 70 10.02 12.75 -11.02
C GLY A 70 9.20 11.94 -12.03
N TYR A 71 9.63 11.85 -13.28
CA TYR A 71 9.03 10.99 -14.29
C TYR A 71 9.56 9.57 -14.19
N TRP A 72 8.65 8.61 -13.99
CA TRP A 72 8.96 7.18 -13.84
C TRP A 72 8.81 6.38 -15.13
N GLY A 73 8.40 7.00 -16.24
CA GLY A 73 8.05 6.28 -17.47
C GLY A 73 9.23 5.68 -18.24
N GLU A 74 10.46 6.13 -17.97
CA GLU A 74 11.67 5.51 -18.55
C GLU A 74 12.06 4.21 -17.84
N LEU A 75 11.55 3.96 -16.63
CA LEU A 75 11.78 2.72 -15.91
C LEU A 75 10.93 1.59 -16.49
N SER A 76 11.49 0.39 -16.50
CA SER A 76 10.74 -0.81 -16.89
C SER A 76 9.56 -1.04 -15.95
N SER A 77 8.46 -1.61 -16.46
CA SER A 77 7.29 -1.98 -15.63
C SER A 77 7.68 -2.92 -14.48
N ARG A 78 8.69 -3.77 -14.68
CA ARG A 78 9.25 -4.64 -13.64
C ARG A 78 9.91 -3.82 -12.51
N SER A 79 10.67 -2.78 -12.84
CA SER A 79 11.33 -1.90 -11.87
C SER A 79 10.31 -1.09 -11.06
N CYS A 80 9.32 -0.49 -11.73
CA CYS A 80 8.22 0.20 -11.07
C CYS A 80 7.39 -0.75 -10.20
N GLY A 81 7.14 -1.97 -10.69
CA GLY A 81 6.48 -3.04 -9.94
C GLY A 81 7.26 -3.48 -8.71
N ALA A 82 8.59 -3.54 -8.77
CA ALA A 82 9.43 -3.85 -7.61
C ALA A 82 9.33 -2.77 -6.51
N VAL A 83 9.35 -1.49 -6.89
CA VAL A 83 9.18 -0.36 -5.95
C VAL A 83 7.79 -0.40 -5.33
N GLY A 84 6.74 -0.43 -6.15
CA GLY A 84 5.35 -0.49 -5.68
C GLY A 84 5.07 -1.74 -4.84
N GLY A 85 5.62 -2.88 -5.23
CA GLY A 85 5.47 -4.15 -4.52
C GLY A 85 6.12 -4.16 -3.13
N ARG A 86 7.27 -3.49 -2.95
CA ARG A 86 7.90 -3.34 -1.62
C ARG A 86 7.06 -2.49 -0.67
N ILE A 87 6.28 -1.54 -1.18
CA ILE A 87 5.35 -0.73 -0.38
C ILE A 87 4.05 -1.49 -0.14
N GLY A 88 3.33 -1.78 -1.23
CA GLY A 88 2.01 -2.38 -1.20
C GLY A 88 1.99 -3.79 -0.65
N GLY A 89 3.04 -4.59 -0.93
CA GLY A 89 3.17 -5.94 -0.38
C GLY A 89 3.38 -5.97 1.13
N LYS A 90 4.13 -5.01 1.68
CA LYS A 90 4.27 -4.87 3.14
C LYS A 90 2.96 -4.46 3.80
N ILE A 91 2.26 -3.48 3.23
CA ILE A 91 0.96 -3.02 3.78
C ILE A 91 -0.07 -4.15 3.67
N GLY A 92 -0.35 -4.62 2.45
CA GLY A 92 -1.35 -5.65 2.20
C GLY A 92 -1.05 -6.97 2.91
N GLY A 93 0.22 -7.39 2.95
CA GLY A 93 0.62 -8.60 3.67
C GLY A 93 0.39 -8.51 5.18
N ASN A 94 0.64 -7.35 5.79
CA ASN A 94 0.33 -7.13 7.20
C ASN A 94 -1.18 -7.04 7.46
N MET A 95 -1.92 -6.37 6.56
CA MET A 95 -3.38 -6.36 6.63
C MET A 95 -3.94 -7.79 6.67
N VAL A 96 -3.55 -8.64 5.72
CA VAL A 96 -4.03 -10.03 5.64
C VAL A 96 -3.66 -10.81 6.91
N ARG A 97 -2.42 -10.69 7.41
CA ARG A 97 -2.00 -11.38 8.65
C ARG A 97 -2.87 -10.99 9.84
N GLN A 98 -3.14 -9.71 10.03
CA GLN A 98 -3.97 -9.21 11.12
C GLN A 98 -5.44 -9.62 10.96
N MET A 99 -5.97 -9.62 9.74
CA MET A 99 -7.33 -10.11 9.47
C MET A 99 -7.48 -11.60 9.80
N ILE A 100 -6.49 -12.43 9.43
CA ILE A 100 -6.45 -13.84 9.80
C ILE A 100 -6.45 -14.01 11.32
N ARG A 101 -5.61 -13.24 12.01
CA ARG A 101 -5.55 -13.24 13.47
C ARG A 101 -6.90 -12.90 14.10
N PHE A 102 -7.57 -11.83 13.68
CA PHE A 102 -8.89 -11.46 14.20
C PHE A 102 -9.94 -12.53 13.92
N ALA A 103 -9.91 -13.16 12.75
CA ALA A 103 -10.80 -14.27 12.44
C ALA A 103 -10.58 -15.46 13.38
N GLN A 104 -9.33 -15.84 13.63
CA GLN A 104 -8.98 -16.92 14.57
C GLN A 104 -9.42 -16.60 16.00
N GLU A 105 -9.18 -15.38 16.48
CA GLU A 105 -9.62 -14.92 17.81
C GLU A 105 -11.15 -14.95 17.95
N ASN A 106 -11.88 -14.60 16.88
CA ASN A 106 -13.35 -14.65 16.88
C ASN A 106 -13.90 -16.08 16.80
N MET A 107 -13.17 -17.01 16.18
CA MET A 107 -13.54 -18.42 16.17
C MET A 107 -13.27 -19.08 17.53
N ALA A 108 -12.20 -18.70 18.23
CA ALA A 108 -11.87 -19.23 19.55
C ALA A 108 -12.82 -18.75 20.66
N LYS A 109 -13.59 -17.69 20.43
CA LYS A 109 -14.59 -17.14 21.36
C LYS A 109 -15.98 -17.78 21.19
N GLN A 110 -16.17 -18.62 20.19
CA GLN A 110 -17.40 -19.38 19.93
C GLN A 110 -17.29 -20.76 20.58
#